data_AF-A0A519V7D4-F1
#
_entry.id   AF-A0A519V7D4-F1
#
_cell.length_a   1.000
_cell.length_b   1.000
_cell.length_c   1.000
_cell.angle_alpha   90.00
_cell.angle_beta   90.00
_cell.angle_gamma   90.00
#
_symmetry.space_group_name_H-M   'P 1'
#
loop_
_entity.id
_entity.type
_entity.pdbx_description
1 polymer ?
#
loop_
_entity_poly.entity_id
_entity_poly.type
_entity_poly.pdbx_seq_one_letter_code
_entity_poly.pdbx_strand_id
1 'polypeptide(L)'
;MKFTQIHFLIVISAFLSFVACQSDSKNDAGKSNKTITAAEDLPENNLKFKDVNGIRFFEVKRRFRNGLSFNTDGFQQEPTWIIQYKAPDTMLAYSPEKSKMESFYLHHDHGRIYNFAREYFRVRIISKDSLVLQRVQVDAMKIANDDDPRSDVYSTYYTKNYIDKLNTTIGELQKPTARDTAFIKDLTSKSDKDPGNPKLAFPGRIPVVFTPKNTNVSVQKISTVDALNNRKSSVDYFYPYYKIAINKSYKDFTYSFSVVVAANGKMYVTKGYEFVLPEYQEQRKKLLQGIADVYLSNLFIVTPGKTLGIPHSSEIALTVTGKTGK
;
A
#
# COMPACT_ATOMS: atom_id res chain seq x y z
N MET A 1 -39.95 58.40 32.41
CA MET A 1 -40.17 59.20 33.65
C MET A 1 -39.21 58.74 34.73
N LYS A 2 -39.20 59.37 35.91
CA LYS A 2 -38.21 59.17 36.99
C LYS A 2 -38.45 57.87 37.80
N PHE A 3 -37.40 57.46 38.53
CA PHE A 3 -37.34 56.89 39.89
C PHE A 3 -38.66 56.92 40.73
N THR A 4 -38.89 56.10 41.77
CA THR A 4 -38.02 55.38 42.74
C THR A 4 -38.51 53.90 42.93
N GLN A 5 -38.16 53.05 43.93
CA GLN A 5 -37.38 53.17 45.17
C GLN A 5 -36.73 51.84 45.65
N ILE A 6 -35.96 51.96 46.74
CA ILE A 6 -35.25 50.99 47.61
C ILE A 6 -36.19 50.30 48.62
N HIS A 7 -35.91 49.05 49.05
CA HIS A 7 -35.94 48.65 50.48
C HIS A 7 -35.16 47.34 50.78
N PHE A 8 -34.34 47.42 51.84
CA PHE A 8 -34.09 46.48 52.96
C PHE A 8 -34.22 44.95 52.73
N LEU A 9 -33.16 44.11 52.83
CA LEU A 9 -32.21 43.83 53.95
C LEU A 9 -32.74 42.81 54.97
N ILE A 10 -32.13 41.62 55.01
CA ILE A 10 -31.90 40.76 56.20
C ILE A 10 -30.75 39.79 55.89
N VAL A 11 -29.98 39.42 56.93
CA VAL A 11 -28.79 38.56 56.88
C VAL A 11 -29.11 37.21 57.53
N ILE A 12 -28.54 36.11 57.01
CA ILE A 12 -28.17 34.93 57.80
C ILE A 12 -26.96 34.25 57.15
N SER A 13 -25.98 33.87 57.97
CA SER A 13 -24.76 33.19 57.55
C SER A 13 -24.90 31.68 57.59
N ALA A 14 -24.24 30.99 56.65
CA ALA A 14 -23.82 29.60 56.83
C ALA A 14 -22.40 29.43 56.26
N PHE A 15 -21.44 29.03 57.10
CA PHE A 15 -20.09 28.70 56.66
C PHE A 15 -20.09 27.39 55.87
N LEU A 16 -19.41 27.36 54.73
CA LEU A 16 -18.85 26.14 54.15
C LEU A 16 -17.40 26.42 53.73
N SER A 17 -16.47 25.85 54.50
CA SER A 17 -15.04 26.13 54.37
C SER A 17 -14.43 25.43 53.16
N PHE A 18 -14.11 26.19 52.10
CA PHE A 18 -13.26 25.68 51.03
C PHE A 18 -11.82 25.53 51.52
N VAL A 19 -11.38 24.29 51.73
CA VAL A 19 -9.95 23.97 51.88
C VAL A 19 -9.29 24.18 50.53
N ALA A 20 -8.27 25.04 50.50
CA ALA A 20 -7.53 25.34 49.27
C ALA A 20 -6.56 24.21 48.91
N CYS A 21 -6.38 23.99 47.62
CA CYS A 21 -5.12 23.51 47.05
C CYS A 21 -4.71 24.49 45.95
N GLN A 22 -3.55 25.11 46.09
CA GLN A 22 -2.99 25.98 45.07
C GLN A 22 -2.42 25.15 43.92
N SER A 23 -2.69 25.56 42.70
CA SER A 23 -1.79 25.36 41.56
C SER A 23 -1.79 26.64 40.73
N ASP A 24 -0.61 27.24 40.56
CA ASP A 24 -0.50 28.60 40.01
C ASP A 24 -0.90 28.64 38.53
N SER A 25 -1.84 29.52 38.18
CA SER A 25 -2.12 29.89 36.80
C SER A 25 -1.17 31.01 36.35
N LYS A 26 -0.35 30.73 35.33
CA LYS A 26 0.46 31.75 34.63
C LYS A 26 0.39 31.62 33.11
N ASN A 27 -0.55 32.38 32.55
CA ASN A 27 -0.49 33.07 31.26
C ASN A 27 -0.11 32.25 30.02
N ASP A 28 -1.12 31.76 29.31
CA ASP A 28 -1.03 31.43 27.87
C ASP A 28 -0.82 32.71 27.04
N ALA A 29 0.43 33.01 26.68
CA ALA A 29 0.78 34.07 25.73
C ALA A 29 2.14 33.83 25.06
N GLY A 30 2.24 32.84 24.16
CA GLY A 30 3.53 32.55 23.51
C GLY A 30 3.64 31.30 22.62
N LYS A 31 2.74 31.10 21.65
CA LYS A 31 2.88 30.06 20.62
C LYS A 31 2.96 30.65 19.21
N SER A 32 4.07 31.33 18.91
CA SER A 32 4.52 31.62 17.55
C SER A 32 5.71 30.74 17.18
N ASN A 33 5.63 30.12 16.00
CA ASN A 33 6.71 29.50 15.22
C ASN A 33 7.91 28.93 16.00
N LYS A 34 7.73 27.78 16.67
CA LYS A 34 8.88 26.96 17.09
C LYS A 34 9.49 26.30 15.84
N THR A 35 10.62 26.84 15.38
CA THR A 35 11.37 26.37 14.20
C THR A 35 11.60 24.86 14.22
N ILE A 36 11.60 24.23 13.05
CA ILE A 36 11.76 22.77 12.87
C ILE A 36 13.23 22.37 13.09
N THR A 37 13.66 22.43 14.36
CA THR A 37 14.92 21.90 14.88
C THR A 37 14.68 21.13 16.18
N ALA A 38 13.50 20.51 16.32
CA ALA A 38 13.36 19.38 17.22
C ALA A 38 14.25 18.25 16.66
N ALA A 39 15.12 17.69 17.50
CA ALA A 39 15.89 16.52 17.11
C ALA A 39 14.91 15.39 16.74
N GLU A 40 15.17 14.71 15.63
CA GLU A 40 14.48 13.45 15.36
C GLU A 40 14.85 12.46 16.48
N ASP A 41 13.87 11.74 17.04
CA ASP A 41 14.07 10.67 18.03
C ASP A 41 14.76 9.44 17.41
N LEU A 42 16.01 9.64 17.04
CA LEU A 42 16.97 8.66 16.59
C LEU A 42 17.61 8.04 17.84
N PRO A 43 17.90 6.73 17.87
CA PRO A 43 18.63 6.14 18.98
C PRO A 43 20.01 6.80 19.10
N GLU A 44 20.51 6.98 20.34
CA GLU A 44 21.79 7.64 20.69
C GLU A 44 23.02 7.06 19.97
N ASN A 45 22.88 5.89 19.32
CA ASN A 45 23.93 5.23 18.57
C ASN A 45 24.30 6.01 17.29
N ASN A 46 25.28 6.91 17.44
CA ASN A 46 25.83 7.81 16.42
C ASN A 46 26.60 7.13 15.26
N LEU A 47 26.40 5.83 15.02
CA LEU A 47 27.06 5.13 13.92
C LEU A 47 26.63 5.64 12.54
N LYS A 48 27.60 5.70 11.64
CA LYS A 48 27.47 6.00 10.21
C LYS A 48 27.77 4.72 9.40
N PHE A 49 27.49 4.71 8.10
CA PHE A 49 27.74 3.52 7.28
C PHE A 49 29.20 3.05 7.28
N LYS A 50 30.17 3.97 7.42
CA LYS A 50 31.60 3.64 7.59
C LYS A 50 31.90 2.72 8.78
N ASP A 51 31.09 2.78 9.84
CA ASP A 51 31.29 2.04 11.09
C ASP A 51 30.68 0.61 11.04
N VAL A 52 30.02 0.28 9.92
CA VAL A 52 29.48 -1.04 9.57
C VAL A 52 30.02 -1.55 8.23
N ASN A 53 31.24 -1.15 7.86
CA ASN A 53 31.86 -1.51 6.58
C ASN A 53 32.04 -3.03 6.43
N GLY A 54 31.82 -3.54 5.21
CA GLY A 54 31.86 -4.96 4.89
C GLY A 54 30.63 -5.76 5.36
N ILE A 55 29.82 -5.24 6.29
CA ILE A 55 28.65 -5.93 6.82
C ILE A 55 27.53 -5.97 5.77
N ARG A 56 27.01 -7.17 5.52
CA ARG A 56 25.85 -7.39 4.63
C ARG A 56 24.56 -7.44 5.45
N PHE A 57 23.62 -6.60 5.05
CA PHE A 57 22.30 -6.45 5.63
C PHE A 57 21.24 -6.99 4.67
N PHE A 58 20.35 -7.84 5.17
CA PHE A 58 19.24 -8.44 4.45
C PHE A 58 17.95 -7.77 4.90
N GLU A 59 17.15 -7.27 3.96
CA GLU A 59 15.88 -6.62 4.30
C GLU A 59 14.89 -7.67 4.82
N VAL A 60 14.42 -7.47 6.05
CA VAL A 60 13.54 -8.39 6.76
C VAL A 60 12.11 -7.88 6.86
N LYS A 61 11.88 -6.56 6.83
CA LYS A 61 10.54 -5.97 6.80
C LYS A 61 10.57 -4.69 5.97
N ARG A 62 9.50 -4.44 5.22
CA ARG A 62 9.17 -3.13 4.67
C ARG A 62 7.73 -2.78 5.05
N ARG A 63 7.51 -1.55 5.53
CA ARG A 63 6.27 -1.13 6.19
C ARG A 63 5.95 0.34 5.92
N PHE A 64 4.68 0.69 5.98
CA PHE A 64 4.23 2.07 6.12
C PHE A 64 4.39 2.56 7.58
N ARG A 65 4.26 3.86 7.85
CA ARG A 65 4.42 4.50 9.19
C ARG A 65 3.42 3.98 10.23
N ASN A 66 2.29 3.42 9.79
CA ASN A 66 1.34 2.68 10.63
C ASN A 66 1.85 1.28 11.10
N GLY A 67 3.03 0.85 10.64
CA GLY A 67 3.66 -0.42 10.97
C GLY A 67 3.12 -1.64 10.22
N LEU A 68 2.21 -1.45 9.25
CA LEU A 68 1.71 -2.49 8.36
C LEU A 68 2.58 -2.61 7.10
N SER A 69 2.58 -3.79 6.51
CA SER A 69 3.16 -4.08 5.20
C SER A 69 2.17 -3.77 4.07
N PHE A 70 0.93 -3.39 4.40
CA PHE A 70 -0.15 -3.08 3.44
C PHE A 70 -0.71 -1.66 3.64
N ASN A 71 -1.16 -1.02 2.56
CA ASN A 71 -1.98 0.19 2.61
C ASN A 71 -3.46 -0.10 2.28
N THR A 72 -4.29 0.94 2.32
CA THR A 72 -5.73 0.90 2.00
C THR A 72 -6.05 0.40 0.60
N ASP A 73 -5.13 0.59 -0.34
CA ASP A 73 -5.32 0.29 -1.77
C ASP A 73 -4.85 -1.13 -2.11
N GLY A 74 -4.52 -1.94 -1.10
CA GLY A 74 -3.97 -3.28 -1.28
C GLY A 74 -2.50 -3.32 -1.71
N PHE A 75 -1.76 -2.20 -1.67
CA PHE A 75 -0.33 -2.21 -1.98
C PHE A 75 0.45 -2.96 -0.89
N GLN A 76 1.22 -3.99 -1.25
CA GLN A 76 2.12 -4.69 -0.33
C GLN A 76 3.56 -4.20 -0.48
N GLN A 77 4.14 -3.71 0.62
CA GLN A 77 5.56 -3.42 0.75
C GLN A 77 6.34 -4.73 0.93
N GLU A 78 6.98 -5.21 -0.14
CA GLU A 78 7.72 -6.47 -0.10
C GLU A 78 9.22 -6.26 0.19
N PRO A 79 9.73 -6.73 1.35
CA PRO A 79 11.16 -6.70 1.65
C PRO A 79 11.91 -7.62 0.67
N THR A 80 12.88 -7.04 -0.03
CA THR A 80 13.51 -7.63 -1.22
C THR A 80 14.98 -7.24 -1.36
N TRP A 81 15.46 -6.23 -0.64
CA TRP A 81 16.79 -5.69 -0.82
C TRP A 81 17.83 -6.43 0.04
N ILE A 82 19.03 -6.58 -0.52
CA ILE A 82 20.22 -7.01 0.21
C ILE A 82 21.28 -5.96 -0.09
N ILE A 83 21.84 -5.34 0.94
CA ILE A 83 22.77 -4.21 0.82
C ILE A 83 24.03 -4.43 1.65
N GLN A 84 25.13 -3.84 1.22
CA GLN A 84 26.43 -3.95 1.89
C GLN A 84 27.27 -2.70 1.59
N TYR A 85 27.62 -1.94 2.63
CA TYR A 85 28.58 -0.84 2.47
C TYR A 85 29.98 -1.41 2.19
N LYS A 86 30.69 -0.80 1.24
CA LYS A 86 31.99 -1.31 0.73
C LYS A 86 33.11 -0.28 0.83
N ALA A 87 32.83 0.99 0.59
CA ALA A 87 33.80 2.08 0.54
C ALA A 87 33.10 3.42 0.89
N PRO A 88 33.85 4.51 1.19
CA PRO A 88 33.29 5.83 1.56
C PRO A 88 32.09 6.28 0.73
N ASP A 89 32.17 6.04 -0.57
CA ASP A 89 31.28 6.47 -1.65
C ASP A 89 30.50 5.32 -2.31
N THR A 90 30.57 4.09 -1.79
CA THR A 90 30.10 2.89 -2.50
C THR A 90 29.21 2.01 -1.62
N MET A 91 27.93 1.93 -2.01
CA MET A 91 26.97 0.96 -1.50
C MET A 91 26.78 -0.16 -2.52
N LEU A 92 26.88 -1.41 -2.08
CA LEU A 92 26.43 -2.55 -2.88
C LEU A 92 24.95 -2.80 -2.64
N ALA A 93 24.18 -3.09 -3.69
CA ALA A 93 22.83 -3.64 -3.59
C ALA A 93 22.63 -4.81 -4.55
N TYR A 94 21.87 -5.83 -4.15
CA TYR A 94 21.61 -7.02 -4.97
C TYR A 94 20.65 -6.72 -6.13
N SER A 95 21.04 -7.07 -7.35
CA SER A 95 20.19 -7.08 -8.54
C SER A 95 19.67 -8.50 -8.79
N PRO A 96 18.35 -8.77 -8.67
CA PRO A 96 17.77 -10.07 -9.00
C PRO A 96 17.93 -10.42 -10.48
N GLU A 97 17.82 -9.42 -11.37
CA GLU A 97 17.94 -9.60 -12.84
C GLU A 97 19.31 -10.12 -13.28
N LYS A 98 20.36 -9.78 -12.52
CA LYS A 98 21.76 -10.13 -12.82
C LYS A 98 22.35 -11.12 -11.81
N SER A 99 21.54 -11.61 -10.87
CA SER A 99 21.89 -12.53 -9.78
C SER A 99 23.16 -12.14 -8.99
N LYS A 100 23.42 -10.84 -8.81
CA LYS A 100 24.68 -10.36 -8.19
C LYS A 100 24.52 -9.03 -7.45
N MET A 101 25.47 -8.74 -6.56
CA MET A 101 25.62 -7.41 -5.97
C MET A 101 26.16 -6.44 -7.03
N GLU A 102 25.45 -5.34 -7.28
CA GLU A 102 25.92 -4.23 -8.11
C GLU A 102 26.40 -3.07 -7.22
N SER A 103 27.38 -2.31 -7.71
CA SER A 103 27.93 -1.14 -7.00
C SER A 103 27.19 0.12 -7.41
N PHE A 104 26.71 0.87 -6.43
CA PHE A 104 26.07 2.17 -6.61
C PHE A 104 26.87 3.23 -5.85
N TYR A 105 27.00 4.40 -6.46
CA TYR A 105 27.50 5.58 -5.75
C TYR A 105 26.55 5.90 -4.59
N LEU A 106 27.14 6.04 -3.40
CA LEU A 106 26.48 6.44 -2.17
C LEU A 106 26.75 7.93 -1.95
N HIS A 107 25.83 8.76 -2.43
CA HIS A 107 25.87 10.19 -2.14
C HIS A 107 25.39 10.41 -0.70
N HIS A 108 26.26 10.96 0.16
CA HIS A 108 25.84 11.50 1.46
C HIS A 108 25.31 12.93 1.25
N ASP A 109 24.09 13.15 1.73
CA ASP A 109 23.35 14.42 1.69
C ASP A 109 23.23 14.98 3.12
N HIS A 110 22.55 16.11 3.30
CA HIS A 110 22.45 16.81 4.58
C HIS A 110 21.92 15.90 5.71
N GLY A 111 22.57 15.95 6.87
CA GLY A 111 22.19 15.16 8.06
C GLY A 111 22.41 13.65 7.90
N ARG A 112 21.34 12.85 8.05
CA ARG A 112 21.35 11.38 7.92
C ARG A 112 20.73 10.88 6.61
N ILE A 113 20.70 11.71 5.56
CA ILE A 113 20.11 11.34 4.27
C ILE A 113 21.21 10.88 3.29
N TYR A 114 20.92 9.82 2.53
CA TYR A 114 21.83 9.25 1.56
C TYR A 114 21.05 8.84 0.30
N ASN A 115 21.62 9.06 -0.89
CA ASN A 115 21.12 8.47 -2.13
C ASN A 115 21.98 7.27 -2.54
N PHE A 116 21.35 6.15 -2.89
CA PHE A 116 21.97 5.08 -3.66
C PHE A 116 20.89 4.34 -4.47
N ALA A 117 21.28 3.66 -5.55
CA ALA A 117 20.35 2.96 -6.45
C ALA A 117 19.18 3.82 -6.98
N ARG A 118 19.40 5.14 -7.12
CA ARG A 118 18.42 6.18 -7.51
C ARG A 118 17.30 6.46 -6.49
N GLU A 119 17.41 5.95 -5.27
CA GLU A 119 16.45 6.16 -4.19
C GLU A 119 17.11 6.93 -3.03
N TYR A 120 16.40 7.89 -2.42
CA TYR A 120 16.88 8.60 -1.23
C TYR A 120 16.37 7.92 0.05
N PHE A 121 17.25 7.80 1.03
CA PHE A 121 16.97 7.18 2.33
C PHE A 121 17.41 8.06 3.49
N ARG A 122 16.48 8.39 4.40
CA ARG A 122 16.80 8.92 5.73
C ARG A 122 17.12 7.74 6.66
N VAL A 123 18.36 7.68 7.13
CA VAL A 123 18.82 6.65 8.07
C VAL A 123 18.21 6.93 9.45
N ARG A 124 17.32 6.03 9.91
CA ARG A 124 16.73 6.10 11.25
C ARG A 124 17.58 5.35 12.28
N ILE A 125 18.10 4.16 11.94
CA ILE A 125 18.93 3.35 12.83
C ILE A 125 20.11 2.75 12.07
N ILE A 126 21.32 2.80 12.64
CA ILE A 126 22.45 1.94 12.30
C ILE A 126 22.92 1.21 13.56
N SER A 127 23.14 -0.09 13.48
CA SER A 127 23.88 -0.90 14.44
C SER A 127 24.69 -1.97 13.70
N LYS A 128 25.56 -2.70 14.41
CA LYS A 128 26.33 -3.82 13.81
C LYS A 128 25.46 -5.03 13.43
N ASP A 129 24.25 -5.14 13.99
CA ASP A 129 23.33 -6.26 13.77
C ASP A 129 22.05 -5.85 13.01
N SER A 130 21.72 -4.55 12.93
CA SER A 130 20.47 -4.04 12.37
C SER A 130 20.58 -2.66 11.71
N LEU A 131 19.70 -2.39 10.76
CA LEU A 131 19.58 -1.11 10.04
C LEU A 131 18.09 -0.77 9.86
N VAL A 132 17.73 0.52 10.00
CA VAL A 132 16.40 1.02 9.60
C VAL A 132 16.58 2.24 8.71
N LEU A 133 16.06 2.14 7.49
CA LEU A 133 16.04 3.21 6.49
C LEU A 133 14.59 3.61 6.22
N GLN A 134 14.29 4.91 6.30
CA GLN A 134 13.07 5.44 5.70
C GLN A 134 13.39 5.89 4.28
N ARG A 135 12.64 5.42 3.28
CA ARG A 135 12.67 5.99 1.93
C ARG A 135 12.06 7.40 1.99
N VAL A 136 12.71 8.39 1.38
CA VAL A 136 12.15 9.74 1.28
C VAL A 136 12.09 10.15 -0.19
N GLN A 137 11.01 10.82 -0.58
CA GLN A 137 10.93 11.46 -1.88
C GLN A 137 11.72 12.77 -1.85
N VAL A 138 12.42 13.09 -2.93
CA VAL A 138 13.09 14.38 -3.13
C VAL A 138 12.62 14.97 -4.46
N ASP A 139 11.88 16.08 -4.39
CA ASP A 139 11.36 16.81 -5.55
C ASP A 139 12.03 18.19 -5.59
N ALA A 140 12.63 18.57 -6.73
CA ALA A 140 13.29 19.87 -6.93
C ALA A 140 14.25 20.30 -5.78
N MET A 141 15.16 19.40 -5.39
CA MET A 141 16.12 19.58 -4.28
C MET A 141 15.48 19.79 -2.89
N LYS A 142 14.19 19.49 -2.71
CA LYS A 142 13.49 19.49 -1.42
C LYS A 142 13.05 18.07 -1.08
N ILE A 143 13.37 17.64 0.12
CA ILE A 143 12.81 16.42 0.70
C ILE A 143 11.32 16.67 0.93
N ALA A 144 10.45 15.79 0.42
CA ALA A 144 9.02 15.88 0.67
C ALA A 144 8.74 15.62 2.17
N ASN A 145 7.75 16.33 2.73
CA ASN A 145 7.37 16.21 4.14
C ASN A 145 7.11 14.75 4.54
N ASP A 146 7.29 14.42 5.82
CA ASP A 146 7.11 13.05 6.36
C ASP A 146 5.66 12.50 6.22
N ASP A 147 4.72 13.36 5.82
CA ASP A 147 3.32 13.02 5.53
C ASP A 147 3.04 12.76 4.03
N ASP A 148 4.05 12.87 3.15
CA ASP A 148 3.94 12.47 1.74
C ASP A 148 3.90 10.92 1.64
N PRO A 149 2.87 10.32 1.01
CA PRO A 149 2.77 8.85 0.86
C PRO A 149 3.97 8.19 0.13
N ARG A 150 4.77 8.96 -0.62
CA ARG A 150 6.00 8.47 -1.29
C ARG A 150 7.17 8.33 -0.31
N SER A 151 7.15 9.11 0.79
CA SER A 151 8.08 9.08 1.92
C SER A 151 7.60 8.16 3.08
N ASP A 152 6.42 7.56 2.95
CA ASP A 152 5.78 6.70 3.97
C ASP A 152 6.28 5.24 3.91
N VAL A 153 7.60 5.00 3.81
CA VAL A 153 8.13 3.64 3.66
C VAL A 153 9.38 3.41 4.50
N TYR A 154 9.27 2.50 5.47
CA TYR A 154 10.31 2.14 6.43
C TYR A 154 10.78 0.70 6.15
N SER A 155 12.08 0.56 5.92
CA SER A 155 12.75 -0.69 5.56
C SER A 155 13.69 -1.11 6.70
N THR A 156 13.43 -2.27 7.30
CA THR A 156 14.25 -2.86 8.37
C THR A 156 15.12 -3.97 7.79
N TYR A 157 16.41 -3.96 8.12
CA TYR A 157 17.37 -4.97 7.69
C TYR A 157 18.12 -5.54 8.90
N TYR A 158 18.49 -6.81 8.84
CA TYR A 158 19.35 -7.48 9.83
C TYR A 158 20.57 -8.12 9.17
N THR A 159 21.63 -8.33 9.95
CA THR A 159 22.76 -9.17 9.52
C THR A 159 22.40 -10.65 9.57
N LYS A 160 23.10 -11.48 8.77
CA LYS A 160 22.94 -12.95 8.84
C LYS A 160 23.19 -13.46 10.28
N ASN A 161 24.25 -13.00 10.93
CA ASN A 161 24.58 -13.35 12.31
C ASN A 161 23.45 -13.01 13.30
N TYR A 162 22.74 -11.89 13.13
CA TYR A 162 21.61 -11.55 13.99
C TYR A 162 20.38 -12.42 13.71
N ILE A 163 20.08 -12.72 12.45
CA ILE A 163 18.99 -13.63 12.05
C ILE A 163 19.23 -15.04 12.60
N ASP A 164 20.48 -15.50 12.62
CA ASP A 164 20.85 -16.81 13.15
C ASP A 164 20.74 -16.87 14.69
N LYS A 165 21.11 -15.79 15.42
CA LYS A 165 20.82 -15.65 16.87
C LYS A 165 19.31 -15.71 17.17
N LEU A 166 18.46 -15.28 16.24
CA LEU A 166 17.00 -15.34 16.37
C LEU A 166 16.42 -16.73 16.03
N ASN A 167 17.25 -17.73 15.73
CA ASN A 167 16.84 -19.11 15.37
C ASN A 167 15.78 -19.15 14.25
N THR A 168 15.95 -18.33 13.22
CA THR A 168 14.96 -18.14 12.15
C THR A 168 15.63 -17.93 10.79
N THR A 169 14.85 -17.69 9.73
CA THR A 169 15.37 -17.42 8.38
C THR A 169 14.99 -16.03 7.88
N ILE A 170 15.71 -15.56 6.87
CA ILE A 170 15.35 -14.31 6.15
C ILE A 170 13.91 -14.41 5.63
N GLY A 171 13.54 -15.53 5.00
CA GLY A 171 12.20 -15.74 4.44
C GLY A 171 11.09 -15.76 5.50
N GLU A 172 11.32 -16.38 6.66
CA GLU A 172 10.35 -16.33 7.79
C GLU A 172 10.18 -14.89 8.29
N LEU A 173 11.28 -14.16 8.47
CA LEU A 173 11.22 -12.76 8.88
C LEU A 173 10.57 -11.86 7.83
N GLN A 174 10.66 -12.18 6.54
CA GLN A 174 10.02 -11.42 5.44
C GLN A 174 8.49 -11.62 5.35
N LYS A 175 7.91 -12.66 5.98
CA LYS A 175 6.47 -12.93 5.92
C LYS A 175 5.60 -11.80 6.51
N PRO A 176 4.40 -11.54 5.96
CA PRO A 176 3.39 -10.70 6.60
C PRO A 176 3.03 -11.17 8.03
N THR A 177 2.67 -10.22 8.89
CA THR A 177 2.40 -10.47 10.32
C THR A 177 0.92 -10.74 10.60
N ALA A 178 0.59 -11.23 11.80
CA ALA A 178 -0.79 -11.37 12.25
C ALA A 178 -1.59 -10.04 12.20
N ARG A 179 -0.91 -8.88 12.36
CA ARG A 179 -1.53 -7.55 12.23
C ARG A 179 -1.88 -7.24 10.77
N ASP A 180 -1.01 -7.62 9.83
CA ASP A 180 -1.28 -7.51 8.40
C ASP A 180 -2.48 -8.39 8.00
N THR A 181 -2.53 -9.63 8.50
CA THR A 181 -3.68 -10.53 8.30
C THR A 181 -4.98 -9.97 8.89
N ALA A 182 -4.93 -9.32 10.07
CA ALA A 182 -6.10 -8.67 10.66
C ALA A 182 -6.58 -7.46 9.82
N PHE A 183 -5.65 -6.65 9.32
CA PHE A 183 -5.96 -5.52 8.43
C PHE A 183 -6.59 -5.97 7.10
N ILE A 184 -6.04 -7.01 6.46
CA ILE A 184 -6.63 -7.57 5.24
C ILE A 184 -8.02 -8.16 5.51
N LYS A 185 -8.27 -8.80 6.66
CA LYS A 185 -9.62 -9.25 7.05
C LYS A 185 -10.62 -8.10 7.19
N ASP A 186 -10.21 -6.95 7.74
CA ASP A 186 -11.05 -5.76 7.85
C ASP A 186 -11.35 -5.15 6.46
N LEU A 187 -10.35 -5.02 5.58
CA LEU A 187 -10.57 -4.62 4.19
C LEU A 187 -11.51 -5.58 3.44
N THR A 188 -11.31 -6.89 3.57
CA THR A 188 -12.22 -7.91 3.02
C THR A 188 -13.64 -7.75 3.56
N SER A 189 -13.83 -7.61 4.88
CA SER A 189 -15.15 -7.43 5.50
C SER A 189 -15.85 -6.12 5.08
N LYS A 190 -15.10 -5.08 4.70
CA LYS A 190 -15.65 -3.86 4.07
C LYS A 190 -16.06 -4.11 2.62
N SER A 191 -15.23 -4.85 1.87
CA SER A 191 -15.48 -5.26 0.48
C SER A 191 -16.73 -6.13 0.34
N ASP A 192 -16.92 -7.10 1.22
CA ASP A 192 -17.98 -8.11 1.14
C ASP A 192 -19.39 -7.55 1.48
N LYS A 193 -19.48 -6.35 2.08
CA LYS A 193 -20.76 -5.67 2.36
C LYS A 193 -21.44 -5.12 1.10
N ASP A 194 -20.66 -4.77 0.09
CA ASP A 194 -21.13 -4.31 -1.22
C ASP A 194 -20.15 -4.82 -2.30
N PRO A 195 -20.21 -6.12 -2.62
CA PRO A 195 -19.15 -6.80 -3.37
C PRO A 195 -19.12 -6.48 -4.86
N GLY A 196 -20.04 -5.62 -5.34
CA GLY A 196 -19.98 -5.06 -6.70
C GLY A 196 -19.30 -3.69 -6.78
N ASN A 197 -18.87 -3.12 -5.64
CA ASN A 197 -18.47 -1.72 -5.56
C ASN A 197 -16.96 -1.52 -5.81
N PRO A 198 -16.55 -0.85 -6.90
CA PRO A 198 -15.14 -0.65 -7.22
C PRO A 198 -14.41 0.30 -6.26
N LYS A 199 -15.12 0.99 -5.34
CA LYS A 199 -14.51 1.80 -4.28
C LYS A 199 -14.18 0.99 -3.01
N LEU A 200 -14.69 -0.23 -2.90
CA LEU A 200 -14.46 -1.14 -1.76
C LEU A 200 -13.73 -2.43 -2.19
N ALA A 201 -13.73 -2.76 -3.48
CA ALA A 201 -12.84 -3.75 -4.06
C ALA A 201 -11.38 -3.27 -4.02
N PHE A 202 -10.45 -4.20 -3.80
CA PHE A 202 -9.00 -3.92 -3.81
C PHE A 202 -8.25 -5.03 -4.58
N PRO A 203 -7.09 -4.74 -5.19
CA PRO A 203 -6.37 -5.70 -6.02
C PRO A 203 -5.79 -6.86 -5.20
N GLY A 204 -6.19 -8.09 -5.55
CA GLY A 204 -5.66 -9.30 -4.91
C GLY A 204 -4.19 -9.52 -5.25
N ARG A 205 -3.34 -9.71 -4.23
CA ARG A 205 -1.91 -10.06 -4.41
C ARG A 205 -1.73 -11.30 -5.29
N ILE A 206 -2.67 -12.24 -5.20
CA ILE A 206 -2.94 -13.25 -6.22
C ILE A 206 -4.17 -12.75 -6.99
N PRO A 207 -4.03 -12.31 -8.27
CA PRO A 207 -5.17 -11.86 -9.07
C PRO A 207 -6.21 -12.96 -9.32
N VAL A 208 -7.38 -12.54 -9.82
CA VAL A 208 -8.42 -13.44 -10.34
C VAL A 208 -7.84 -14.43 -11.35
N VAL A 209 -8.25 -15.70 -11.29
CA VAL A 209 -7.86 -16.72 -12.27
C VAL A 209 -9.09 -17.27 -12.97
N PHE A 210 -9.11 -17.19 -14.29
CA PHE A 210 -10.08 -17.84 -15.15
C PHE A 210 -9.49 -19.15 -15.66
N THR A 211 -10.10 -20.28 -15.31
CA THR A 211 -9.70 -21.59 -15.83
C THR A 211 -10.73 -22.04 -16.88
N PRO A 212 -10.36 -22.23 -18.16
CA PRO A 212 -11.26 -22.75 -19.20
C PRO A 212 -11.93 -24.06 -18.79
N LYS A 213 -13.25 -24.17 -18.96
CA LYS A 213 -13.99 -25.44 -18.79
C LYS A 213 -13.99 -26.31 -20.06
N ASN A 214 -13.62 -25.74 -21.22
CA ASN A 214 -13.55 -26.44 -22.50
C ASN A 214 -12.61 -25.71 -23.47
N THR A 215 -12.25 -26.38 -24.58
CA THR A 215 -11.32 -25.88 -25.61
C THR A 215 -11.89 -24.81 -26.55
N ASN A 216 -13.19 -24.52 -26.52
CA ASN A 216 -13.76 -23.43 -27.31
C ASN A 216 -13.42 -22.05 -26.72
N VAL A 217 -12.91 -21.97 -25.48
CA VAL A 217 -12.50 -20.70 -24.86
C VAL A 217 -11.03 -20.70 -24.47
N SER A 218 -10.41 -19.52 -24.57
CA SER A 218 -9.07 -19.27 -24.05
C SER A 218 -9.01 -17.91 -23.34
N VAL A 219 -8.04 -17.78 -22.45
CA VAL A 219 -7.81 -16.56 -21.67
C VAL A 219 -6.32 -16.30 -21.53
N GLN A 220 -5.92 -15.05 -21.71
CA GLN A 220 -4.56 -14.57 -21.56
C GLN A 220 -4.56 -13.40 -20.56
N LYS A 221 -3.92 -13.56 -19.40
CA LYS A 221 -3.55 -12.40 -18.57
C LYS A 221 -2.47 -11.62 -19.34
N ILE A 222 -2.69 -10.34 -19.54
CA ILE A 222 -1.71 -9.39 -20.05
C ILE A 222 -0.99 -8.78 -18.85
N SER A 223 0.35 -8.79 -18.89
CA SER A 223 1.15 -8.08 -17.90
C SER A 223 1.15 -6.58 -18.20
N THR A 224 1.20 -5.78 -17.14
CA THR A 224 1.34 -4.32 -17.17
C THR A 224 2.77 -3.85 -16.90
N VAL A 225 3.73 -4.79 -16.84
CA VAL A 225 5.16 -4.51 -16.72
C VAL A 225 5.67 -3.86 -18.00
N ASP A 226 6.34 -2.73 -17.84
CA ASP A 226 6.85 -1.91 -18.93
C ASP A 226 8.11 -1.17 -18.43
N ALA A 227 9.27 -1.62 -18.89
CA ALA A 227 10.55 -1.04 -18.50
C ALA A 227 10.77 0.38 -19.06
N LEU A 228 10.14 0.73 -20.20
CA LEU A 228 10.26 2.06 -20.80
C LEU A 228 9.45 3.08 -20.01
N ASN A 229 8.23 2.70 -19.60
CA ASN A 229 7.34 3.53 -18.78
C ASN A 229 7.50 3.28 -17.25
N ASN A 230 8.63 2.68 -16.82
CA ASN A 230 8.98 2.41 -15.42
C ASN A 230 7.95 1.59 -14.59
N ARG A 231 7.05 0.83 -15.25
CA ARG A 231 6.04 -0.01 -14.59
C ARG A 231 6.69 -1.32 -14.14
N LYS A 232 7.01 -1.43 -12.86
CA LYS A 232 7.70 -2.59 -12.25
C LYS A 232 6.73 -3.75 -11.98
N SER A 233 7.24 -4.98 -11.93
CA SER A 233 6.48 -6.20 -11.59
C SER A 233 5.77 -6.15 -10.24
N SER A 234 6.28 -5.36 -9.28
CA SER A 234 5.67 -5.12 -7.98
C SER A 234 4.26 -4.50 -8.04
N VAL A 235 3.85 -3.89 -9.17
CA VAL A 235 2.48 -3.37 -9.38
C VAL A 235 1.65 -4.15 -10.41
N ASP A 236 2.15 -5.26 -10.95
CA ASP A 236 1.47 -6.02 -12.02
C ASP A 236 0.11 -6.66 -11.61
N TYR A 237 -0.16 -6.68 -10.31
CA TYR A 237 -1.42 -7.18 -9.74
C TYR A 237 -2.48 -6.09 -9.54
N PHE A 238 -2.14 -4.81 -9.68
CA PHE A 238 -3.08 -3.69 -9.45
C PHE A 238 -4.17 -3.57 -10.51
N TYR A 239 -3.81 -3.74 -11.78
CA TYR A 239 -4.70 -3.55 -12.91
C TYR A 239 -4.65 -4.78 -13.84
N PRO A 240 -5.06 -5.97 -13.35
CA PRO A 240 -4.94 -7.20 -14.10
C PRO A 240 -5.92 -7.17 -15.29
N TYR A 241 -5.36 -7.24 -16.49
CA TYR A 241 -6.09 -7.18 -17.75
C TYR A 241 -6.10 -8.57 -18.41
N TYR A 242 -7.26 -9.02 -18.88
CA TYR A 242 -7.42 -10.32 -19.52
C TYR A 242 -8.03 -10.17 -20.92
N LYS A 243 -7.40 -10.82 -21.90
CA LYS A 243 -8.03 -11.08 -23.20
C LYS A 243 -8.68 -12.45 -23.16
N ILE A 244 -9.97 -12.51 -23.47
CA ILE A 244 -10.78 -13.73 -23.49
C ILE A 244 -11.28 -13.93 -24.92
N ALA A 245 -11.01 -15.10 -25.50
CA ALA A 245 -11.53 -15.50 -26.81
C ALA A 245 -12.56 -16.61 -26.63
N ILE A 246 -13.70 -16.48 -27.31
CA ILE A 246 -14.80 -17.45 -27.32
C ILE A 246 -15.05 -17.85 -28.77
N ASN A 247 -14.63 -19.06 -29.12
CA ASN A 247 -14.95 -19.69 -30.39
C ASN A 247 -16.37 -20.24 -30.35
N LYS A 248 -17.08 -20.24 -31.49
CA LYS A 248 -18.48 -20.69 -31.61
C LYS A 248 -19.45 -19.86 -30.76
N SER A 249 -19.25 -18.54 -30.67
CA SER A 249 -20.26 -17.62 -30.13
C SER A 249 -21.44 -17.46 -31.11
N TYR A 250 -22.63 -17.14 -30.57
CA TYR A 250 -23.86 -16.95 -31.35
C TYR A 250 -23.75 -15.86 -32.45
N LYS A 251 -22.91 -14.85 -32.20
CA LYS A 251 -22.51 -13.83 -33.18
C LYS A 251 -21.06 -13.43 -32.96
N ASP A 252 -20.44 -12.80 -33.95
CA ASP A 252 -19.19 -12.07 -33.77
C ASP A 252 -19.42 -10.86 -32.86
N PHE A 253 -18.50 -10.62 -31.92
CA PHE A 253 -18.46 -9.42 -31.11
C PHE A 253 -17.07 -9.18 -30.51
N THR A 254 -16.79 -7.94 -30.09
CA THR A 254 -15.68 -7.62 -29.18
C THR A 254 -16.12 -6.52 -28.24
N TYR A 255 -16.00 -6.74 -26.93
CA TYR A 255 -16.32 -5.76 -25.90
C TYR A 255 -15.18 -5.66 -24.89
N SER A 256 -14.79 -4.43 -24.55
CA SER A 256 -13.87 -4.13 -23.45
C SER A 256 -14.63 -3.48 -22.30
N PHE A 257 -14.46 -4.00 -21.10
CA PHE A 257 -15.20 -3.58 -19.90
C PHE A 257 -14.45 -3.97 -18.62
N SER A 258 -14.80 -3.37 -17.49
CA SER A 258 -14.31 -3.77 -16.17
C SER A 258 -15.38 -4.53 -15.39
N VAL A 259 -14.94 -5.49 -14.59
CA VAL A 259 -15.79 -6.15 -13.60
C VAL A 259 -15.09 -6.17 -12.25
N VAL A 260 -15.86 -6.03 -11.17
CA VAL A 260 -15.44 -6.51 -9.86
C VAL A 260 -15.81 -7.99 -9.75
N VAL A 261 -14.83 -8.82 -9.41
CA VAL A 261 -15.02 -10.24 -9.10
C VAL A 261 -15.05 -10.38 -7.59
N ALA A 262 -16.21 -10.74 -7.04
CA ALA A 262 -16.44 -10.90 -5.62
C ALA A 262 -15.76 -12.14 -5.03
N ALA A 263 -15.68 -12.25 -3.70
CA ALA A 263 -15.07 -13.38 -2.99
C ALA A 263 -15.68 -14.77 -3.32
N ASN A 264 -16.89 -14.82 -3.91
CA ASN A 264 -17.56 -16.03 -4.37
C ASN A 264 -17.42 -16.29 -5.89
N GLY A 265 -16.62 -15.50 -6.61
CA GLY A 265 -16.43 -15.59 -8.06
C GLY A 265 -17.49 -14.88 -8.91
N LYS A 266 -18.55 -14.29 -8.32
CA LYS A 266 -19.55 -13.52 -9.07
C LYS A 266 -18.95 -12.23 -9.63
N MET A 267 -19.31 -11.90 -10.87
CA MET A 267 -18.86 -10.71 -11.59
C MET A 267 -19.92 -9.61 -11.59
N TYR A 268 -19.50 -8.37 -11.36
CA TYR A 268 -20.33 -7.17 -11.39
C TYR A 268 -19.70 -6.16 -12.35
N VAL A 269 -20.41 -5.74 -13.41
CA VAL A 269 -19.88 -4.78 -14.40
C VAL A 269 -19.82 -3.37 -13.81
N THR A 270 -18.61 -2.81 -13.79
CA THR A 270 -18.29 -1.52 -13.16
C THR A 270 -17.91 -0.42 -14.15
N LYS A 271 -17.38 -0.76 -15.33
CA LYS A 271 -16.99 0.19 -16.40
C LYS A 271 -17.15 -0.45 -17.78
N GLY A 272 -17.18 0.37 -18.84
CA GLY A 272 -17.27 -0.04 -20.25
C GLY A 272 -18.64 0.20 -20.89
N TYR A 273 -19.58 0.79 -20.14
CA TYR A 273 -20.91 1.18 -20.61
C TYR A 273 -21.11 2.70 -20.73
N GLU A 274 -20.13 3.50 -20.30
CA GLU A 274 -20.15 4.97 -20.33
C GLU A 274 -19.90 5.53 -21.74
N PHE A 275 -19.29 4.72 -22.62
CA PHE A 275 -18.93 5.08 -24.01
C PHE A 275 -20.11 5.00 -25.00
N VAL A 276 -21.34 5.22 -24.52
CA VAL A 276 -22.56 5.38 -25.34
C VAL A 276 -23.40 6.53 -24.79
N LEU A 277 -24.34 7.03 -25.60
CA LEU A 277 -25.27 8.09 -25.18
C LEU A 277 -26.01 7.69 -23.89
N PRO A 278 -26.30 8.63 -22.96
CA PRO A 278 -26.84 8.34 -21.62
C PRO A 278 -28.03 7.37 -21.61
N GLU A 279 -28.97 7.54 -22.53
CA GLU A 279 -30.17 6.71 -22.72
C GLU A 279 -29.87 5.22 -23.01
N TYR A 280 -28.71 4.92 -23.57
CA TYR A 280 -28.27 3.55 -23.86
C TYR A 280 -27.35 2.95 -22.79
N GLN A 281 -26.90 3.71 -21.79
CA GLN A 281 -25.92 3.24 -20.80
C GLN A 281 -26.45 2.06 -19.98
N GLU A 282 -27.70 2.11 -19.51
CA GLU A 282 -28.32 1.01 -18.78
C GLU A 282 -28.56 -0.24 -19.65
N GLN A 283 -28.92 -0.06 -20.93
CA GLN A 283 -29.05 -1.18 -21.87
C GLN A 283 -27.68 -1.83 -22.13
N ARG A 284 -26.64 -1.01 -22.32
CA ARG A 284 -25.25 -1.44 -22.53
C ARG A 284 -24.69 -2.14 -21.29
N LYS A 285 -24.98 -1.64 -20.08
CA LYS A 285 -24.62 -2.27 -18.81
C LYS A 285 -25.25 -3.64 -18.66
N LYS A 286 -26.56 -3.78 -18.95
CA LYS A 286 -27.28 -5.06 -18.93
C LYS A 286 -26.71 -6.06 -19.96
N LEU A 287 -26.33 -5.59 -21.15
CA LEU A 287 -25.66 -6.43 -22.16
C LEU A 287 -24.31 -6.97 -21.67
N LEU A 288 -23.45 -6.11 -21.09
CA LEU A 288 -22.15 -6.51 -20.57
C LEU A 288 -22.28 -7.43 -19.34
N GLN A 289 -23.25 -7.16 -18.46
CA GLN A 289 -23.54 -8.01 -17.30
C GLN A 289 -24.02 -9.40 -17.76
N GLY A 290 -24.87 -9.47 -18.79
CA GLY A 290 -25.26 -10.73 -19.42
C GLY A 290 -24.08 -11.52 -20.02
N ILE A 291 -23.04 -10.85 -20.53
CA ILE A 291 -21.80 -11.52 -20.97
C ILE A 291 -21.04 -12.10 -19.76
N ALA A 292 -20.94 -11.38 -18.65
CA ALA A 292 -20.30 -11.88 -17.44
C ALA A 292 -21.06 -13.06 -16.80
N ASP A 293 -22.36 -12.91 -16.60
CA ASP A 293 -23.21 -13.91 -15.96
C ASP A 293 -23.44 -15.15 -16.84
N VAL A 294 -23.68 -14.99 -18.15
CA VAL A 294 -24.03 -16.11 -19.04
C VAL A 294 -22.81 -16.71 -19.74
N TYR A 295 -21.91 -15.91 -20.32
CA TYR A 295 -20.74 -16.48 -21.02
C TYR A 295 -19.61 -16.80 -20.04
N LEU A 296 -19.10 -15.83 -19.28
CA LEU A 296 -17.89 -16.03 -18.50
C LEU A 296 -18.09 -17.03 -17.36
N SER A 297 -19.19 -16.93 -16.61
CA SER A 297 -19.47 -17.85 -15.48
C SER A 297 -19.72 -19.29 -15.93
N ASN A 298 -20.32 -19.51 -17.11
CA ASN A 298 -20.55 -20.87 -17.63
C ASN A 298 -19.31 -21.46 -18.31
N LEU A 299 -18.51 -20.66 -19.01
CA LEU A 299 -17.35 -21.13 -19.79
C LEU A 299 -16.05 -21.24 -19.00
N PHE A 300 -15.94 -20.57 -17.85
CA PHE A 300 -14.76 -20.63 -16.98
C PHE A 300 -15.11 -21.07 -15.56
N ILE A 301 -14.14 -21.63 -14.84
CA ILE A 301 -14.11 -21.63 -13.38
C ILE A 301 -13.43 -20.32 -12.98
N VAL A 302 -14.14 -19.46 -12.25
CA VAL A 302 -13.64 -18.14 -11.81
C VAL A 302 -13.14 -18.26 -10.38
N THR A 303 -11.83 -18.22 -10.19
CA THR A 303 -11.21 -18.14 -8.86
C THR A 303 -11.07 -16.66 -8.49
N PRO A 304 -11.60 -16.20 -7.35
CA PRO A 304 -11.55 -14.81 -6.93
C PRO A 304 -10.10 -14.35 -6.64
N GLY A 305 -9.88 -13.03 -6.65
CA GLY A 305 -8.64 -12.43 -6.17
C GLY A 305 -8.43 -12.74 -4.69
N LYS A 306 -7.17 -12.94 -4.28
CA LYS A 306 -6.81 -13.29 -2.90
C LYS A 306 -5.61 -12.51 -2.40
N THR A 307 -5.62 -12.17 -1.11
CA THR A 307 -4.51 -11.56 -0.40
C THR A 307 -4.33 -12.29 0.94
N LEU A 308 -3.10 -12.73 1.25
CA LEU A 308 -2.80 -13.60 2.42
C LEU A 308 -3.68 -14.88 2.48
N GLY A 309 -4.07 -15.42 1.31
CA GLY A 309 -4.96 -16.57 1.19
C GLY A 309 -6.46 -16.26 1.34
N ILE A 310 -6.82 -15.07 1.83
CA ILE A 310 -8.20 -14.61 2.00
C ILE A 310 -8.76 -14.18 0.64
N PRO A 311 -9.88 -14.75 0.15
CA PRO A 311 -10.58 -14.24 -1.03
C PRO A 311 -11.32 -12.95 -0.69
N HIS A 312 -11.38 -12.02 -1.63
CA HIS A 312 -12.06 -10.73 -1.49
C HIS A 312 -12.48 -10.20 -2.86
N SER A 313 -13.24 -9.12 -2.90
CA SER A 313 -13.62 -8.46 -4.14
C SER A 313 -12.42 -7.73 -4.77
N SER A 314 -12.20 -7.92 -6.07
CA SER A 314 -11.15 -7.25 -6.85
C SER A 314 -11.67 -6.77 -8.20
N GLU A 315 -11.38 -5.53 -8.59
CA GLU A 315 -11.64 -5.06 -9.95
C GLU A 315 -10.59 -5.58 -10.94
N ILE A 316 -11.05 -5.99 -12.12
CA ILE A 316 -10.22 -6.44 -13.24
C ILE A 316 -10.69 -5.79 -14.54
N ALA A 317 -9.82 -5.73 -15.55
CA ALA A 317 -10.16 -5.31 -16.90
C ALA A 317 -10.28 -6.51 -17.84
N LEU A 318 -11.28 -6.52 -18.72
CA LEU A 318 -11.55 -7.58 -19.68
C LEU A 318 -11.65 -7.01 -21.10
N THR A 319 -11.15 -7.77 -22.08
CA THR A 319 -11.60 -7.71 -23.47
C THR A 319 -12.09 -9.10 -23.86
N VAL A 320 -13.39 -9.20 -24.15
CA VAL A 320 -14.03 -10.46 -24.56
C VAL A 320 -14.36 -10.39 -26.04
N THR A 321 -13.75 -11.28 -26.83
CA THR A 321 -13.99 -11.44 -28.26
C THR A 321 -14.74 -12.75 -28.50
N GLY A 322 -15.97 -12.64 -29.01
CA GLY A 322 -16.71 -13.78 -29.56
C GLY A 322 -16.46 -13.88 -31.06
N LYS A 323 -16.22 -15.10 -31.55
CA LYS A 323 -16.27 -15.43 -32.98
C LYS A 323 -17.26 -16.55 -33.25
N THR A 324 -18.17 -16.34 -34.19
CA THR A 324 -19.00 -17.40 -34.76
C THR A 324 -18.10 -18.31 -35.59
N GLY A 325 -17.80 -19.49 -35.05
CA GLY A 325 -17.00 -20.50 -35.75
C GLY A 325 -17.76 -21.03 -36.96
N LYS A 326 -17.02 -21.19 -38.06
CA LYS A 326 -17.39 -22.14 -39.12
C LYS A 326 -17.12 -23.57 -38.64
#